data_AF-A0A7V7DR69-F1
#
_entry.id   AF-A0A7V7DR69-F1
#
_cell.length_a   1.000
_cell.length_b   1.000
_cell.length_c   1.000
_cell.angle_alpha   90.00
_cell.angle_beta   90.00
_cell.angle_gamma   90.00
#
_symmetry.space_group_name_H-M   'P 1'
#
loop_
_entity.id
_entity.type
_entity.pdbx_description
1 polymer ?
#
loop_
_entity_poly.entity_id
_entity_poly.type
_entity_poly.pdbx_seq_one_letter_code
_entity_poly.pdbx_strand_id
1 'polypeptide(L)'
;MIPRSCPIGTLLLTALISWPVAAKNADSEAALPTSGIDFADQKSGTPLEVYADQGLELSQDAKTVIARVNAKAIRGRVTLSGDVLTAYYR
;
A
#
# COMPACT_ATOMS: atom_id res chain seq x y z
N MET A 1 -55.76 42.03 -10.30
CA MET A 1 -55.35 41.40 -9.03
C MET A 1 -56.22 40.18 -8.82
N ILE A 2 -55.73 39.02 -9.28
CA ILE A 2 -56.15 37.59 -9.14
C ILE A 2 -55.08 36.80 -9.94
N PRO A 3 -54.70 35.57 -9.53
CA PRO A 3 -53.29 35.22 -9.34
C PRO A 3 -52.79 34.03 -10.18
N ARG A 4 -51.51 33.68 -9.98
CA ARG A 4 -50.86 32.38 -10.23
C ARG A 4 -50.96 31.81 -11.65
N SER A 5 -49.83 31.76 -12.36
CA SER A 5 -49.45 30.56 -13.13
C SER A 5 -47.98 30.61 -13.53
N CYS A 6 -47.24 29.66 -12.97
CA CYS A 6 -45.91 29.23 -13.34
C CYS A 6 -46.01 28.41 -14.64
N PRO A 7 -45.25 28.67 -15.72
CA PRO A 7 -44.99 27.67 -16.75
C PRO A 7 -43.80 26.83 -16.28
N ILE A 8 -44.08 25.69 -15.65
CA ILE A 8 -44.08 24.37 -16.31
C ILE A 8 -42.70 24.05 -16.89
N GLY A 9 -41.99 23.20 -16.16
CA GLY A 9 -40.73 22.65 -16.58
C GLY A 9 -40.81 21.95 -17.92
N THR A 10 -39.76 22.11 -18.71
CA THR A 10 -39.36 21.12 -19.70
C THR A 10 -38.00 20.60 -19.30
N LEU A 11 -38.08 19.40 -18.77
CA LEU A 11 -37.04 18.42 -18.52
C LEU A 11 -36.18 18.26 -19.79
N LEU A 12 -34.92 18.67 -19.76
CA LEU A 12 -33.93 18.27 -20.74
C LEU A 12 -32.76 17.61 -20.02
N LEU A 13 -32.99 16.31 -19.82
CA LEU A 13 -32.01 15.30 -19.48
C LEU A 13 -30.92 15.30 -20.56
N THR A 14 -29.82 16.03 -20.35
CA THR A 14 -28.58 15.76 -21.10
C THR A 14 -27.76 14.79 -20.27
N ALA A 15 -27.99 13.51 -20.58
CA ALA A 15 -27.10 12.43 -20.18
C ALA A 15 -25.69 12.77 -20.70
N LEU A 16 -24.84 13.30 -19.83
CA LEU A 16 -23.40 13.32 -20.05
C LEU A 16 -22.94 11.88 -19.98
N ILE A 17 -22.76 11.33 -21.18
CA ILE A 17 -22.24 10.00 -21.45
C ILE A 17 -20.97 9.82 -20.63
N SER A 18 -21.06 8.88 -19.70
CA SER A 18 -19.95 8.36 -18.90
C SER A 18 -18.86 7.85 -19.84
N TRP A 19 -17.76 8.59 -19.95
CA TRP A 19 -16.56 8.08 -20.59
C TRP A 19 -15.85 7.19 -19.58
N PRO A 20 -15.46 5.94 -19.92
CA PRO A 20 -14.64 5.16 -19.03
C PRO A 20 -13.29 5.87 -18.92
N VAL A 21 -12.95 6.29 -17.70
CA VAL A 21 -11.59 6.66 -17.34
C VAL A 21 -10.70 5.46 -17.61
N ALA A 22 -10.00 5.48 -18.74
CA ALA A 22 -8.86 4.59 -18.99
C ALA A 22 -7.65 5.18 -18.25
N ALA A 23 -7.72 5.15 -16.93
CA ALA A 23 -6.60 5.41 -16.03
C ALA A 23 -5.61 4.25 -16.15
N LYS A 24 -4.68 4.36 -17.09
CA LYS A 24 -3.54 3.44 -17.18
C LYS A 24 -2.47 3.99 -16.25
N ASN A 25 -2.68 3.78 -14.96
CA ASN A 25 -1.74 4.15 -13.90
C ASN A 25 -0.61 3.15 -13.99
N ALA A 26 0.41 3.48 -14.79
CA ALA A 26 1.70 2.86 -14.64
C ALA A 26 2.36 3.53 -13.44
N ASP A 27 1.93 3.16 -12.24
CA ASP A 27 2.76 3.23 -11.05
C ASP A 27 4.02 2.43 -11.37
N SER A 28 4.99 3.14 -11.92
CA SER A 28 6.34 2.66 -12.15
C SER A 28 6.96 2.54 -10.77
N GLU A 29 6.63 1.46 -10.08
CA GLU A 29 7.30 1.06 -8.86
C GLU A 29 8.74 0.74 -9.25
N ALA A 30 9.60 1.74 -9.12
CA ALA A 30 11.03 1.61 -9.33
C ALA A 30 11.50 0.53 -8.37
N ALA A 31 11.79 -0.66 -8.90
CA ALA A 31 12.31 -1.77 -8.12
C ALA A 31 13.64 -1.33 -7.50
N LEU A 32 13.60 -1.01 -6.20
CA LEU A 32 14.80 -0.72 -5.43
C LEU A 32 15.66 -1.99 -5.41
N PRO A 33 16.99 -1.86 -5.50
CA PRO A 33 17.88 -3.01 -5.41
C PRO A 33 17.66 -3.72 -4.07
N THR A 34 17.13 -4.94 -4.12
CA THR A 34 16.92 -5.77 -2.93
C THR A 34 18.19 -6.57 -2.65
N SER A 35 18.81 -6.32 -1.50
CA SER A 35 19.92 -7.12 -0.99
C SER A 35 19.38 -8.06 0.07
N GLY A 36 19.16 -9.32 -0.29
CA GLY A 36 18.59 -10.33 0.59
C GLY A 36 19.62 -10.92 1.55
N ILE A 37 19.31 -10.90 2.85
CA ILE A 37 20.07 -11.60 3.89
C ILE A 37 19.17 -12.71 4.43
N ASP A 38 19.67 -13.95 4.48
CA ASP A 38 18.88 -15.08 5.00
C ASP A 38 19.02 -15.19 6.52
N PHE A 39 17.90 -15.06 7.22
CA PHE A 39 17.83 -15.18 8.67
C PHE A 39 17.46 -16.59 9.14
N ALA A 40 17.03 -17.49 8.24
CA ALA A 40 16.50 -18.80 8.60
C ALA A 40 17.59 -19.81 9.02
N ASP A 41 18.83 -19.62 8.56
CA ASP A 41 19.97 -20.48 8.92
C ASP A 41 20.41 -20.29 10.38
N GLN A 42 20.22 -19.07 10.92
CA GLN A 42 20.51 -18.75 12.31
C GLN A 42 19.34 -19.22 13.19
N LYS A 43 19.36 -20.51 13.57
CA LYS A 43 18.45 -21.15 14.54
C LYS A 43 18.65 -20.62 15.96
N SER A 44 18.73 -19.31 16.12
CA SER A 44 18.65 -18.67 17.42
C SER A 44 17.18 -18.67 17.81
N GLY A 45 16.82 -19.23 18.97
CA GLY A 45 15.47 -19.11 19.56
C GLY A 45 15.10 -17.66 19.95
N THR A 46 15.77 -16.67 19.37
CA THR A 46 15.57 -15.25 19.57
C THR A 46 14.54 -14.75 18.56
N PRO A 47 13.48 -14.07 19.02
CA PRO A 47 12.48 -13.45 18.14
C PRO A 47 13.11 -12.50 17.13
N LEU A 48 12.46 -12.33 15.97
CA LEU A 48 12.75 -11.26 15.03
C LEU A 48 11.83 -10.07 15.35
N GLU A 49 12.41 -8.95 15.71
CA GLU A 49 11.69 -7.70 15.96
C GLU A 49 11.83 -6.80 14.74
N VAL A 50 10.72 -6.25 14.24
CA VAL A 50 10.70 -5.37 13.07
C VAL A 50 10.01 -4.05 13.42
N TYR A 51 10.67 -2.95 13.11
CA TYR A 51 10.21 -1.58 13.34
C TYR A 51 10.19 -0.79 12.03
N ALA A 52 9.26 0.15 11.92
CA ALA A 52 9.11 1.03 10.76
C ALA A 52 8.41 2.33 11.18
N ASP A 53 8.80 3.46 10.59
CA ASP A 53 8.17 4.76 10.90
C ASP A 53 6.80 4.91 10.22
N GLN A 54 6.65 4.38 9.00
CA GLN A 54 5.40 4.45 8.24
C GLN A 54 4.47 3.25 8.48
N GLY A 55 4.88 2.31 9.33
CA GLY A 55 4.11 1.11 9.66
C GLY A 55 4.56 -0.16 8.94
N LEU A 56 3.86 -1.25 9.28
CA LEU A 56 4.12 -2.61 8.80
C LEU A 56 2.94 -3.07 7.95
N GLU A 57 3.20 -3.35 6.68
CA GLU A 57 2.25 -4.03 5.80
C GLU A 57 2.39 -5.54 5.96
N LEU A 58 1.29 -6.21 6.30
CA LEU A 58 1.20 -7.65 6.40
C LEU A 58 0.36 -8.19 5.24
N SER A 59 0.98 -9.00 4.39
CA SER A 59 0.27 -9.80 3.40
C SER A 59 0.22 -11.25 3.86
N GLN A 60 -0.98 -11.71 4.22
CA GLN A 60 -1.19 -13.10 4.63
C GLN A 60 -1.09 -14.07 3.46
N ASP A 61 -1.63 -13.67 2.31
CA ASP A 61 -1.63 -14.46 1.08
C ASP A 61 -0.20 -14.68 0.57
N ALA A 62 0.57 -13.60 0.46
CA ALA A 62 1.96 -13.64 0.02
C ALA A 62 2.95 -14.02 1.14
N LYS A 63 2.46 -14.31 2.36
CA LYS A 63 3.27 -14.56 3.57
C LYS A 63 4.45 -13.60 3.74
N THR A 64 4.17 -12.31 3.59
CA THR A 64 5.19 -11.26 3.57
C THR A 64 4.88 -10.14 4.55
N VAL A 65 5.92 -9.61 5.17
CA VAL A 65 5.88 -8.39 6.00
C VAL A 65 6.75 -7.34 5.35
N ILE A 66 6.21 -6.15 5.09
CA ILE A 66 6.93 -5.03 4.48
C ILE A 66 6.98 -3.88 5.49
N ALA A 67 8.18 -3.51 5.89
CA ALA A 67 8.48 -2.35 6.73
C ALA A 67 9.01 -1.22 5.85
N ARG A 68 8.37 -0.04 5.90
CA ARG A 68 8.73 1.13 5.07
C ARG A 68 9.20 2.30 5.92
N VAL A 69 10.19 3.02 5.40
CA VAL A 69 10.83 4.23 5.95
C VAL A 69 11.49 3.99 7.30
N ASN A 70 12.81 4.16 7.35
CA ASN A 70 13.64 3.86 8.52
C ASN A 70 13.38 2.47 9.12
N ALA A 71 13.17 1.48 8.25
CA ALA A 71 12.87 0.13 8.65
C ALA A 71 14.07 -0.49 9.37
N LYS A 72 13.80 -1.16 10.50
CA LYS A 72 14.82 -1.83 11.32
C LYS A 72 14.37 -3.23 11.68
N ALA A 73 15.22 -4.22 11.43
CA ALA A 73 15.00 -5.60 11.84
C ALA A 73 16.11 -6.05 12.80
N ILE A 74 15.73 -6.54 13.97
CA ILE A 74 16.64 -6.94 15.05
C ILE A 74 16.46 -8.42 15.34
N ARG A 75 17.57 -9.17 15.31
CA ARG A 75 17.62 -10.57 15.74
C ARG A 75 18.89 -10.81 16.56
N GLY A 76 18.73 -10.90 17.88
CA GLY A 76 19.84 -11.09 18.81
C GLY A 76 20.85 -9.94 18.74
N ARG A 77 22.03 -10.19 18.19
CA ARG A 77 23.10 -9.19 18.02
C ARG A 77 23.16 -8.57 16.62
N VAL A 78 22.27 -9.00 15.72
CA VAL A 78 22.23 -8.50 14.34
C VAL A 78 21.12 -7.47 14.22
N THR A 79 21.47 -6.30 13.70
CA THR A 79 20.52 -5.24 13.37
C THR A 79 20.68 -4.91 11.90
N LEU A 80 19.61 -5.07 11.13
CA LEU A 80 19.50 -4.52 9.79
C LEU A 80 18.73 -3.22 9.82
N SER A 81 19.21 -2.24 9.06
CA SER A 81 18.52 -0.98 8.82
C SER A 81 18.42 -0.76 7.32
N GLY A 82 17.29 -0.22 6.86
CA GLY A 82 17.10 0.12 5.45
C GLY A 82 15.86 0.99 5.25
N ASP A 83 15.71 1.54 4.05
CA ASP A 83 14.52 2.32 3.70
C ASP A 83 13.29 1.41 3.57
N VAL A 84 13.47 0.20 3.07
CA VAL A 84 12.42 -0.82 2.97
C VAL A 84 13.02 -2.17 3.38
N LEU A 85 12.35 -2.88 4.29
CA LEU A 85 12.69 -4.26 4.66
C LEU A 85 11.49 -5.17 4.38
N THR A 86 11.74 -6.24 3.62
CA THR A 86 10.73 -7.24 3.29
C THR A 86 11.12 -8.58 3.90
N ALA A 87 10.27 -9.13 4.75
CA ALA A 87 10.46 -10.42 5.40
C ALA A 87 9.45 -11.44 4.89
N TYR A 88 9.94 -12.61 4.49
CA TYR A 88 9.12 -13.74 4.07
C TYR A 88 9.02 -14.76 5.20
N TYR A 89 7.80 -15.16 5.56
CA TYR A 89 7.56 -16.22 6.54
C TYR A 89 6.97 -17.46 5.85
N ARG A 90 7.12 -18.64 6.48
CA ARG A 90 6.69 -19.92 5.93
C ARG A 90 5.72 -20.61 6.87
#